data_AF-A0A956E8N5-F1
#
_entry.id   AF-A0A956E8N5-F1
#
_cell.length_a   1.000
_cell.length_b   1.000
_cell.length_c   1.000
_cell.angle_alpha   90.00
_cell.angle_beta   90.00
_cell.angle_gamma   90.00
#
_symmetry.space_group_name_H-M   'P 1'
#
loop_
_entity.id
_entity.type
_entity.pdbx_description
1 polymer ?
#
loop_
_entity_poly.entity_id
_entity_poly.type
_entity_poly.pdbx_seq_one_letter_code
_entity_poly.pdbx_strand_id
1 'polypeptide(L)'
;MGLLHQIHALRREVTAPRSQRLYDEHARSEPALRLYGSVEDLLTALEAREEASYRAREDALRALVTLHHASDSTLWASLLLVAFAPMLVRFRGELGAAGGEPDALVFEGFLETLAGLDPSANIPLTLRLGTRRHVLRVLHRDRRAKHQQIQLEEHARQDSDFRLWETRSRETHDDADEAVELLNEFVPEPSEACELELVIATKLRREPLRDYLDRRYGQSATETDGQRRCACFRRRRARALEWLRRVLRPRLEPRLEALAWSLELPQLRQLG
;
A
#
# COMPACT_ATOMS: atom_id res chain seq x y z
N MET A 1 15.30 -1.32 -19.72
CA MET A 1 16.32 -2.32 -20.15
C MET A 1 16.00 -3.62 -19.42
N GLY A 2 15.75 -4.71 -20.14
CA GLY A 2 15.24 -5.95 -19.52
C GLY A 2 16.31 -6.75 -18.76
N LEU A 3 15.89 -7.49 -17.72
CA LEU A 3 16.73 -8.40 -16.92
C LEU A 3 17.70 -9.26 -17.76
N LEU A 4 17.19 -9.85 -18.85
CA LEU A 4 18.00 -10.68 -19.76
C LEU A 4 19.15 -9.91 -20.40
N HIS A 5 18.92 -8.65 -20.78
CA HIS A 5 19.96 -7.81 -21.37
C HIS A 5 21.07 -7.53 -20.35
N GLN A 6 20.71 -7.25 -19.09
CA GLN A 6 21.68 -7.04 -18.01
C GLN A 6 22.48 -8.33 -17.72
N ILE A 7 21.82 -9.49 -17.69
CA ILE A 7 22.49 -10.80 -17.52
C ILE A 7 23.47 -11.06 -18.68
N HIS A 8 23.09 -10.78 -19.92
CA HIS A 8 23.99 -10.95 -21.06
C HIS A 8 25.18 -9.99 -21.00
N ALA A 9 24.97 -8.74 -20.59
CA ALA A 9 26.05 -7.78 -20.39
C ALA A 9 27.03 -8.27 -19.31
N LEU A 10 26.51 -8.73 -18.17
CA LEU A 10 27.30 -9.32 -17.08
C LEU A 10 28.07 -10.56 -17.53
N ARG A 11 27.44 -11.46 -18.30
CA ARG A 11 28.13 -12.66 -18.81
C ARG A 11 29.36 -12.29 -19.62
N ARG A 12 29.27 -11.29 -20.50
CA ARG A 12 30.43 -10.81 -21.29
C ARG A 12 31.52 -10.20 -20.41
N GLU A 13 31.13 -9.51 -19.34
CA GLU A 13 32.08 -8.89 -18.42
C GLU A 13 32.83 -9.94 -17.59
N VAL A 14 32.14 -10.95 -17.06
CA VAL A 14 32.76 -12.00 -16.25
C VAL A 14 33.61 -12.95 -17.09
N THR A 15 33.34 -13.11 -18.39
CA THR A 15 34.19 -13.89 -19.31
C THR A 15 35.31 -13.06 -19.95
N ALA A 16 35.43 -11.76 -19.62
CA ALA A 16 36.49 -10.92 -20.16
C ALA A 16 37.88 -11.37 -19.64
N PRO A 17 38.98 -11.12 -20.40
CA PRO A 17 40.32 -11.56 -19.99
C PRO A 17 40.79 -11.04 -18.62
N ARG A 18 40.31 -9.86 -18.20
CA ARG A 18 40.60 -9.31 -16.87
C ARG A 18 39.98 -10.16 -15.75
N SER A 19 38.72 -10.54 -15.93
CA SER A 19 37.97 -11.39 -15.01
C SER A 19 38.55 -12.80 -14.95
N GLN A 20 39.01 -13.33 -16.10
CA GLN A 20 39.72 -14.60 -16.16
C GLN A 20 41.01 -14.60 -15.33
N ARG A 21 41.83 -13.54 -15.39
CA ARG A 21 43.05 -13.45 -14.58
C ARG A 21 42.76 -13.48 -13.08
N LEU A 22 41.76 -12.71 -12.64
CA LEU A 22 41.33 -12.71 -11.24
C LEU A 22 40.80 -14.09 -10.82
N TYR A 23 40.05 -14.75 -11.69
CA TYR A 23 39.60 -16.12 -11.45
C TYR A 23 40.79 -17.08 -11.28
N ASP A 24 41.76 -17.05 -12.19
CA ASP A 24 42.94 -17.93 -12.18
C ASP A 24 43.79 -17.75 -10.92
N GLU A 25 43.90 -16.53 -10.40
CA GLU A 25 44.62 -16.23 -9.16
C GLU A 25 44.00 -16.95 -7.96
N HIS A 26 42.67 -16.90 -7.82
CA HIS A 26 41.95 -17.53 -6.72
C HIS A 26 41.70 -19.03 -6.92
N ALA A 27 41.53 -19.50 -8.15
CA ALA A 27 41.37 -20.92 -8.47
C ALA A 27 42.62 -21.76 -8.11
N ARG A 28 43.79 -21.13 -8.00
CA ARG A 28 45.01 -21.78 -7.49
C ARG A 28 44.87 -22.14 -6.02
N SER A 29 44.30 -21.27 -5.19
CA SER A 29 44.12 -21.50 -3.75
C SER A 29 42.86 -22.32 -3.43
N GLU A 30 41.82 -22.24 -4.27
CA GLU A 30 40.53 -22.91 -4.03
C GLU A 30 40.39 -24.24 -4.78
N PRO A 31 40.41 -25.40 -4.09
CA PRO A 31 40.37 -26.71 -4.76
C PRO A 31 39.11 -26.94 -5.59
N ALA A 32 37.96 -26.42 -5.14
CA ALA A 32 36.69 -26.57 -5.83
C ALA A 32 36.66 -25.84 -7.18
N LEU A 33 37.35 -24.69 -7.29
CA LEU A 33 37.41 -23.91 -8.52
C LEU A 33 38.46 -24.44 -9.51
N ARG A 34 39.52 -25.07 -9.01
CA ARG A 34 40.58 -25.66 -9.84
C ARG A 34 40.10 -26.75 -10.82
N LEU A 35 38.92 -27.33 -10.56
CA LEU A 35 38.27 -28.29 -11.44
C LEU A 35 37.82 -27.67 -12.77
N TYR A 36 37.72 -26.34 -12.85
CA TYR A 36 37.24 -25.62 -14.02
C TYR A 36 38.38 -24.77 -14.59
N GLY A 37 38.73 -25.05 -15.86
CA GLY A 37 39.86 -24.41 -16.55
C GLY A 37 39.63 -22.95 -16.91
N SER A 38 38.37 -22.52 -16.93
CA SER A 38 38.00 -21.13 -17.21
C SER A 38 36.72 -20.72 -16.49
N VAL A 39 36.45 -19.40 -16.47
CA VAL A 39 35.17 -18.87 -15.99
C VAL A 39 34.00 -19.43 -16.81
N GLU A 40 34.18 -19.59 -18.11
CA GLU A 40 33.13 -20.11 -19.00
C GLU A 40 32.83 -21.59 -18.73
N ASP A 41 33.86 -22.39 -18.45
CA ASP A 41 33.70 -23.80 -18.05
C ASP A 41 32.95 -23.91 -16.72
N LEU A 42 33.30 -23.07 -15.74
CA LEU A 42 32.61 -23.01 -14.45
C LEU A 42 31.13 -22.66 -14.62
N LEU A 43 30.82 -21.61 -15.38
CA LEU A 43 29.42 -21.20 -15.62
C LEU A 43 28.63 -22.29 -16.34
N THR A 44 29.23 -22.94 -17.34
CA THR A 44 28.61 -24.06 -18.06
C THR A 44 28.33 -25.23 -17.12
N ALA A 45 29.27 -25.57 -16.24
CA ALA A 45 29.08 -26.61 -15.25
C ALA A 45 28.01 -26.24 -14.21
N LEU A 46 27.95 -24.97 -13.81
CA LEU A 46 26.90 -24.45 -12.92
C LEU A 46 25.52 -24.37 -13.58
N GLU A 47 25.41 -24.46 -14.91
CA GLU A 47 24.15 -24.55 -15.64
C GLU A 47 23.73 -26.01 -15.91
N ALA A 48 24.68 -26.92 -16.14
CA ALA A 48 24.46 -28.32 -16.51
C ALA A 48 23.66 -29.13 -15.47
N ARG A 49 22.51 -29.71 -15.82
CA ARG A 49 21.59 -30.38 -14.87
C ARG A 49 21.92 -31.84 -14.53
N GLU A 50 23.15 -32.27 -14.75
CA GLU A 50 23.53 -33.67 -14.58
C GLU A 50 23.70 -34.07 -13.10
N GLU A 51 23.11 -35.21 -12.72
CA GLU A 51 23.10 -35.74 -11.34
C GLU A 51 24.52 -35.99 -10.79
N ALA A 52 25.42 -36.48 -11.65
CA ALA A 52 26.79 -36.86 -11.28
C ALA A 52 27.67 -35.67 -10.83
N SER A 53 27.21 -34.43 -11.05
CA SER A 53 27.96 -33.20 -10.76
C SER A 53 27.40 -32.41 -9.58
N TYR A 54 26.35 -32.90 -8.91
CA TYR A 54 25.65 -32.11 -7.86
C TYR A 54 26.59 -31.64 -6.75
N ARG A 55 27.43 -32.53 -6.22
CA ARG A 55 28.38 -32.19 -5.15
C ARG A 55 29.44 -31.19 -5.59
N ALA A 56 30.03 -31.39 -6.78
CA ALA A 56 31.03 -30.48 -7.33
C ALA A 56 30.46 -29.06 -7.51
N ARG A 57 29.20 -28.96 -7.96
CA ARG A 57 28.49 -27.68 -8.10
C ARG A 57 28.21 -27.01 -6.77
N GLU A 58 27.77 -27.76 -5.77
CA GLU A 58 27.62 -27.20 -4.42
C GLU A 58 28.95 -26.68 -3.90
N ASP A 59 30.03 -27.45 -4.02
CA ASP A 59 31.35 -27.04 -3.53
C ASP A 59 31.86 -25.80 -4.28
N ALA A 60 31.63 -25.71 -5.59
CA ALA A 60 31.95 -24.52 -6.39
C ALA A 60 31.13 -23.29 -5.96
N LEU A 61 29.82 -23.45 -5.71
CA LEU A 61 28.98 -22.37 -5.20
C LEU A 61 29.42 -21.90 -3.81
N ARG A 62 29.78 -22.84 -2.92
CA ARG A 62 30.33 -22.50 -1.59
C ARG A 62 31.62 -21.69 -1.71
N ALA A 63 32.54 -22.13 -2.56
CA ALA A 63 33.79 -21.41 -2.81
C ALA A 63 33.52 -19.99 -3.34
N LEU A 64 32.60 -19.83 -4.30
CA LEU A 64 32.23 -18.50 -4.82
C LEU A 64 31.64 -17.57 -3.76
N VAL A 65 30.78 -18.09 -2.87
CA VAL A 65 30.20 -17.29 -1.78
C VAL A 65 31.27 -16.92 -0.75
N THR A 66 32.16 -17.85 -0.39
CA THR A 66 33.29 -17.57 0.50
C THR A 66 34.20 -16.50 -0.09
N LEU A 67 34.53 -16.60 -1.39
CA LEU A 67 35.34 -15.59 -2.08
C LEU A 67 34.63 -14.25 -2.18
N HIS A 68 33.31 -14.23 -2.39
CA HIS A 68 32.52 -13.00 -2.37
C HIS A 68 32.62 -12.28 -1.02
N HIS A 69 32.58 -13.03 0.09
CA HIS A 69 32.68 -12.45 1.43
C HIS A 69 34.12 -12.05 1.81
N ALA A 70 35.11 -12.72 1.24
CA ALA A 70 36.52 -12.48 1.55
C ALA A 70 37.18 -11.41 0.64
N SER A 71 36.54 -11.03 -0.47
CA SER A 71 37.12 -10.16 -1.50
C SER A 71 36.24 -8.94 -1.75
N ASP A 72 36.87 -7.78 -1.94
CA ASP A 72 36.18 -6.55 -2.39
C ASP A 72 35.82 -6.58 -3.89
N SER A 73 36.12 -7.68 -4.60
CA SER A 73 35.85 -7.81 -6.03
C SER A 73 34.38 -8.09 -6.31
N THR A 74 33.78 -7.31 -7.21
CA THR A 74 32.42 -7.52 -7.70
C THR A 74 32.28 -8.76 -8.60
N LEU A 75 33.40 -9.33 -9.04
CA LEU A 75 33.43 -10.50 -9.93
C LEU A 75 32.61 -11.67 -9.38
N TRP A 76 32.75 -11.98 -8.10
CA TRP A 76 32.12 -13.15 -7.48
C TRP A 76 30.60 -13.01 -7.42
N ALA A 77 30.12 -11.82 -7.08
CA ALA A 77 28.70 -11.51 -7.11
C ALA A 77 28.15 -11.58 -8.55
N SER A 78 28.89 -11.07 -9.52
CA SER A 78 28.52 -11.13 -10.94
C SER A 78 28.47 -12.57 -11.48
N LEU A 79 29.43 -13.42 -11.09
CA LEU A 79 29.43 -14.84 -11.43
C LEU A 79 28.22 -15.57 -10.87
N LEU A 80 27.90 -15.33 -9.59
CA LEU A 80 26.72 -15.90 -8.95
C LEU A 80 25.42 -15.39 -9.61
N LEU A 81 25.33 -14.11 -9.95
CA LEU A 81 24.19 -13.57 -10.69
C LEU A 81 23.98 -14.26 -12.04
N VAL A 82 25.06 -14.48 -12.80
CA VAL A 82 25.00 -15.18 -14.09
C VAL A 82 24.64 -16.65 -13.90
N ALA A 83 25.24 -17.33 -12.92
CA ALA A 83 24.93 -18.73 -12.62
C ALA A 83 23.47 -18.94 -12.21
N PHE A 84 22.89 -17.99 -11.48
CA PHE A 84 21.49 -18.02 -11.07
C PHE A 84 20.53 -17.32 -12.05
N ALA A 85 21.00 -16.88 -13.21
CA ALA A 85 20.19 -16.24 -14.24
C ALA A 85 18.90 -17.01 -14.59
N PRO A 86 18.91 -18.34 -14.81
CA PRO A 86 17.68 -19.08 -15.13
C PRO A 86 16.61 -18.97 -14.02
N MET A 87 17.05 -18.91 -12.76
CA MET A 87 16.16 -18.73 -11.62
C MET A 87 15.55 -17.34 -11.61
N LEU A 88 16.38 -16.30 -11.81
CA LEU A 88 15.98 -14.90 -11.77
C LEU A 88 15.03 -14.55 -12.93
N VAL A 89 15.32 -15.04 -14.14
CA VAL A 89 14.47 -14.85 -15.32
C VAL A 89 13.11 -15.48 -15.12
N ARG A 90 13.05 -16.71 -14.61
CA ARG A 90 11.77 -17.37 -14.31
C ARG A 90 10.99 -16.59 -13.26
N PHE A 91 11.65 -16.21 -12.17
CA PHE A 91 10.99 -15.45 -11.10
C PHE A 91 10.49 -14.09 -11.61
N ARG A 92 11.27 -13.41 -12.45
CA ARG A 92 10.85 -12.17 -13.10
C ARG A 92 9.62 -12.33 -13.97
N GLY A 93 9.51 -13.44 -14.71
CA GLY A 93 8.31 -13.81 -15.46
C GLY A 93 7.08 -14.00 -14.57
N GLU A 94 7.25 -14.61 -13.40
CA GLU A 94 6.17 -14.81 -12.40
C GLU A 94 5.65 -13.48 -11.82
N LEU A 95 6.47 -12.43 -11.77
CA LEU A 95 6.06 -11.12 -11.24
C LEU A 95 5.13 -10.33 -12.19
N GLY A 96 5.02 -10.72 -13.46
CA GLY A 96 4.16 -10.07 -14.44
C GLY A 96 4.43 -8.56 -14.62
N ALA A 97 3.38 -7.78 -14.90
CA ALA A 97 3.41 -6.32 -14.96
C ALA A 97 3.30 -5.69 -13.55
N ALA A 98 4.10 -6.18 -12.60
CA ALA A 98 4.25 -5.50 -11.31
C ALA A 98 4.74 -4.07 -11.57
N GLY A 99 4.02 -3.07 -11.02
CA GLY A 99 4.40 -1.66 -11.19
C GLY A 99 5.77 -1.37 -10.58
N GLY A 100 6.53 -0.47 -11.21
CA GLY A 100 7.91 -0.10 -10.82
C GLY A 100 8.96 -0.66 -11.79
N GLU A 101 10.20 -0.80 -11.32
CA GLU A 101 11.32 -1.43 -12.03
C GLU A 101 11.58 -2.85 -11.46
N PRO A 102 10.80 -3.86 -11.86
CA PRO A 102 10.89 -5.21 -11.30
C PRO A 102 12.23 -5.89 -11.54
N ASP A 103 12.96 -5.50 -12.58
CA ASP A 103 14.30 -6.02 -12.87
C ASP A 103 15.29 -5.57 -11.78
N ALA A 104 15.25 -4.28 -11.42
CA ALA A 104 16.10 -3.71 -10.37
C ALA A 104 15.81 -4.35 -9.00
N LEU A 105 14.54 -4.55 -8.65
CA LEU A 105 14.15 -5.20 -7.39
C LEU A 105 14.64 -6.65 -7.30
N VAL A 106 14.62 -7.39 -8.41
CA VAL A 106 15.11 -8.77 -8.44
C VAL A 106 16.63 -8.80 -8.23
N PHE A 107 17.38 -7.90 -8.87
CA PHE A 107 18.83 -7.78 -8.64
C PHE A 107 19.15 -7.35 -7.20
N GLU A 108 18.48 -6.32 -6.70
CA GLU A 108 18.65 -5.81 -5.33
C GLU A 108 18.37 -6.92 -4.30
N GLY A 109 17.23 -7.61 -4.43
CA GLY A 109 16.88 -8.70 -3.53
C GLY A 109 17.85 -9.87 -3.58
N PHE A 110 18.42 -10.16 -4.75
CA PHE A 110 19.45 -11.19 -4.88
C PHE A 110 20.74 -10.78 -4.18
N LEU A 111 21.22 -9.56 -4.43
CA LEU A 111 22.46 -9.04 -3.84
C LEU A 111 22.34 -8.87 -2.32
N GLU A 112 21.21 -8.38 -1.81
CA GLU A 112 20.95 -8.30 -0.36
C GLU A 112 20.96 -9.69 0.28
N THR A 113 20.34 -10.68 -0.38
CA THR A 113 20.35 -12.06 0.12
C THR A 113 21.75 -12.66 0.08
N LEU A 114 22.53 -12.38 -0.98
CA LEU A 114 23.87 -12.87 -1.15
C LEU A 114 24.82 -12.30 -0.08
N ALA A 115 24.71 -11.01 0.23
CA ALA A 115 25.54 -10.35 1.25
C ALA A 115 25.37 -10.96 2.65
N GLY A 116 24.17 -11.46 2.97
CA GLY A 116 23.87 -12.13 4.25
C GLY A 116 23.94 -13.65 4.21
N LEU A 117 24.43 -14.24 3.11
CA LEU A 117 24.36 -15.68 2.89
C LEU A 117 25.46 -16.44 3.66
N ASP A 118 25.08 -17.44 4.45
CA ASP A 118 26.03 -18.38 5.04
C ASP A 118 26.52 -19.39 3.97
N PRO A 119 27.83 -19.51 3.72
CA PRO A 119 28.39 -20.49 2.78
C PRO A 119 28.04 -21.95 3.11
N SER A 120 27.72 -22.27 4.37
CA SER A 120 27.34 -23.63 4.78
C SER A 120 25.88 -24.00 4.47
N ALA A 121 25.04 -23.00 4.16
CA ALA A 121 23.62 -23.20 3.89
C ALA A 121 23.37 -23.84 2.51
N ASN A 122 22.12 -24.21 2.24
CA ASN A 122 21.68 -24.59 0.90
C ASN A 122 21.59 -23.32 0.01
N ILE A 123 22.71 -22.97 -0.62
CA ILE A 123 22.89 -21.73 -1.39
C ILE A 123 21.76 -21.50 -2.41
N PRO A 124 21.42 -22.45 -3.32
CA PRO A 124 20.34 -22.24 -4.28
C PRO A 124 18.98 -21.95 -3.64
N LEU A 125 18.63 -22.70 -2.58
CA LEU A 125 17.35 -22.53 -1.89
C LEU A 125 17.29 -21.20 -1.14
N THR A 126 18.35 -20.86 -0.40
CA THR A 126 18.42 -19.62 0.38
C THR A 126 18.37 -18.40 -0.52
N LEU A 127 19.13 -18.38 -1.63
CA LEU A 127 19.08 -17.30 -2.60
C LEU A 127 17.68 -17.16 -3.21
N ARG A 128 17.04 -18.27 -3.60
CA ARG A 128 15.69 -18.25 -4.16
C ARG A 128 14.65 -17.69 -3.18
N LEU A 129 14.64 -18.18 -1.95
CA LEU A 129 13.68 -17.78 -0.94
C LEU A 129 13.93 -16.35 -0.45
N GLY A 130 15.19 -15.98 -0.22
CA GLY A 130 15.58 -14.63 0.21
C GLY A 130 15.24 -13.57 -0.83
N THR A 131 15.63 -13.80 -2.09
CA THR A 131 15.30 -12.89 -3.21
C THR A 131 13.79 -12.69 -3.32
N ARG A 132 13.03 -13.80 -3.31
CA ARG A 132 11.57 -13.74 -3.39
C ARG A 132 10.96 -12.99 -2.21
N ARG A 133 11.44 -13.25 -0.99
CA ARG A 133 10.95 -12.59 0.23
C ARG A 133 11.25 -11.09 0.19
N HIS A 134 12.43 -10.68 -0.27
CA HIS A 134 12.79 -9.28 -0.42
C HIS A 134 11.86 -8.59 -1.42
N VAL A 135 11.75 -9.11 -2.65
CA VAL A 135 10.91 -8.50 -3.70
C VAL A 135 9.45 -8.37 -3.26
N LEU A 136 8.88 -9.43 -2.69
CA LEU A 136 7.49 -9.38 -2.21
C LEU A 136 7.32 -8.37 -1.08
N ARG A 137 8.28 -8.26 -0.16
CA ARG A 137 8.24 -7.29 0.94
C ARG A 137 8.19 -5.86 0.41
N VAL A 138 9.02 -5.53 -0.58
CA VAL A 138 9.05 -4.20 -1.21
C VAL A 138 7.73 -3.94 -1.95
N LEU A 139 7.27 -4.88 -2.79
CA LEU A 139 6.00 -4.74 -3.51
C LEU A 139 4.79 -4.58 -2.57
N HIS A 140 4.77 -5.30 -1.44
CA HIS A 140 3.72 -5.14 -0.43
C HIS A 140 3.76 -3.77 0.25
N ARG A 141 4.97 -3.25 0.55
CA ARG A 141 5.15 -1.91 1.11
C ARG A 141 4.66 -0.84 0.14
N ASP A 142 5.02 -0.94 -1.14
CA ASP A 142 4.60 0.01 -2.18
C ASP A 142 3.09 0.00 -2.40
N ARG A 143 2.47 -1.19 -2.41
CA ARG A 143 1.00 -1.30 -2.51
C ARG A 143 0.31 -0.65 -1.32
N ARG A 144 0.84 -0.82 -0.11
CA ARG A 144 0.29 -0.20 1.10
C ARG A 144 0.46 1.32 1.08
N ALA A 145 1.63 1.82 0.68
CA ALA A 145 1.89 3.25 0.55
C ALA A 145 0.95 3.91 -0.47
N LYS A 146 0.76 3.27 -1.64
CA LYS A 146 -0.20 3.72 -2.66
C LYS A 146 -1.63 3.74 -2.13
N HIS A 147 -2.06 2.70 -1.41
CA HIS A 147 -3.40 2.68 -0.79
C HIS A 147 -3.57 3.81 0.24
N GLN A 148 -2.55 4.06 1.07
CA GLN A 148 -2.58 5.15 2.05
C GLN A 148 -2.65 6.52 1.37
N GLN A 149 -1.89 6.71 0.29
CA GLN A 149 -1.93 7.95 -0.48
C GLN A 149 -3.32 8.18 -1.12
N ILE A 150 -3.89 7.15 -1.75
CA ILE A 150 -5.26 7.23 -2.31
C ILE A 150 -6.27 7.59 -1.23
N GLN A 151 -6.17 6.97 -0.05
CA GLN A 151 -7.05 7.29 1.08
C GLN A 151 -6.89 8.75 1.54
N LEU A 152 -5.66 9.27 1.62
CA LEU A 152 -5.40 10.65 1.98
C LEU A 152 -5.93 11.63 0.93
N GLU A 153 -5.75 11.33 -0.36
CA GLU A 153 -6.30 12.12 -1.47
C GLU A 153 -7.83 12.12 -1.48
N GLU A 154 -8.46 10.98 -1.18
CA GLU A 154 -9.91 10.88 -1.05
C GLU A 154 -10.42 11.69 0.16
N HIS A 155 -9.74 11.62 1.31
CA HIS A 155 -10.08 12.44 2.47
C HIS A 155 -9.93 13.94 2.17
N ALA A 156 -8.87 14.34 1.47
CA ALA A 156 -8.65 15.73 1.07
C ALA A 156 -9.76 16.24 0.12
N ARG A 157 -10.23 15.40 -0.80
CA ARG A 157 -11.39 15.72 -1.66
C ARG A 157 -12.67 15.86 -0.85
N GLN A 158 -12.94 14.93 0.07
CA GLN A 158 -14.10 15.00 0.97
C GLN A 158 -14.09 16.24 1.86
N ASP A 159 -12.91 16.64 2.38
CA ASP A 159 -12.76 17.87 3.17
C ASP A 159 -12.95 19.13 2.32
N SER A 160 -12.49 19.13 1.06
CA SER A 160 -12.74 20.22 0.11
C SER A 160 -14.22 20.36 -0.24
N ASP A 161 -14.90 19.25 -0.53
CA ASP A 161 -16.35 19.22 -0.79
C ASP A 161 -17.14 19.69 0.44
N PHE A 162 -16.69 19.31 1.64
CA PHE A 162 -17.28 19.77 2.90
C PHE A 162 -17.12 21.29 3.08
N ARG A 163 -15.96 21.88 2.77
CA ARG A 163 -15.74 23.34 2.85
C ARG A 163 -16.55 24.11 1.80
N LEU A 164 -16.71 23.56 0.60
CA LEU A 164 -17.57 24.13 -0.45
C LEU A 164 -19.05 24.10 -0.02
N TRP A 165 -19.50 23.00 0.60
CA TRP A 165 -20.83 22.90 1.22
C TRP A 165 -21.00 23.88 2.39
N GLU A 166 -19.99 24.03 3.26
CA GLU A 166 -20.01 24.95 4.41
C GLU A 166 -20.10 26.42 3.97
N THR A 167 -19.41 26.79 2.88
CA THR A 167 -19.45 28.14 2.31
C THR A 167 -20.82 28.47 1.74
N ARG A 168 -21.44 27.56 0.97
CA ARG A 168 -22.82 27.71 0.47
C ARG A 168 -23.87 27.73 1.59
N SER A 169 -23.61 27.05 2.70
CA SER A 169 -24.57 26.95 3.80
C SER A 169 -24.61 28.20 4.67
N ARG A 170 -23.53 29.00 4.74
CA ARG A 170 -23.48 30.23 5.54
C ARG A 170 -24.39 31.36 5.02
N GLU A 171 -24.78 31.30 3.75
CA GLU A 171 -25.55 32.33 3.04
C GLU A 171 -27.06 32.35 3.39
N THR A 172 -27.60 31.35 4.09
CA THR A 172 -29.03 31.27 4.48
C THR A 172 -29.21 31.27 6.00
N HIS A 173 -29.14 32.42 6.68
CA HIS A 173 -29.22 32.47 8.16
C HIS A 173 -30.62 32.79 8.74
N ASP A 174 -31.63 33.15 7.94
CA ASP A 174 -32.95 33.56 8.47
C ASP A 174 -33.95 32.39 8.69
N ASP A 175 -33.77 31.23 8.05
CA ASP A 175 -34.76 30.12 8.12
C ASP A 175 -34.52 29.12 9.28
N ALA A 176 -33.50 29.34 10.10
CA ALA A 176 -33.01 28.34 11.06
C ALA A 176 -33.83 28.30 12.36
N ASP A 177 -34.33 29.43 12.84
CA ASP A 177 -35.07 29.49 14.11
C ASP A 177 -36.52 28.99 13.98
N GLU A 178 -37.19 29.29 12.87
CA GLU A 178 -38.54 28.76 12.55
C GLU A 178 -38.52 27.23 12.37
N ALA A 179 -37.46 26.70 11.74
CA ALA A 179 -37.27 25.25 11.61
C ALA A 179 -37.01 24.56 12.96
N VAL A 180 -36.38 25.23 13.92
CA VAL A 180 -36.16 24.69 15.27
C VAL A 180 -37.46 24.61 16.06
N GLU A 181 -38.34 25.62 15.94
CA GLU A 181 -39.66 25.61 16.59
C GLU A 181 -40.54 24.47 16.07
N LEU A 182 -40.62 24.31 14.74
CA LEU A 182 -41.36 23.22 14.11
C LEU A 182 -40.85 21.83 14.56
N LEU A 183 -39.54 21.64 14.65
CA LEU A 183 -38.97 20.36 15.06
C LEU A 183 -39.24 20.01 16.53
N ASN A 184 -39.29 21.00 17.41
CA ASN A 184 -39.65 20.79 18.82
C ASN A 184 -41.14 20.46 19.00
N GLU A 185 -42.02 20.95 18.10
CA GLU A 185 -43.46 20.61 18.11
C GLU A 185 -43.70 19.12 17.76
N PHE A 186 -42.88 18.53 16.89
CA PHE A 186 -43.10 17.17 16.39
C PHE A 186 -42.47 16.05 17.22
N VAL A 187 -41.59 16.35 18.18
CA VAL A 187 -40.81 15.34 18.93
C VAL A 187 -40.95 15.55 20.44
N PRO A 188 -41.86 14.82 21.13
CA PRO A 188 -42.09 15.00 22.56
C PRO A 188 -41.27 14.06 23.47
N GLU A 189 -40.59 13.03 22.95
CA GLU A 189 -39.98 11.99 23.81
C GLU A 189 -38.55 12.31 24.30
N PRO A 190 -38.25 12.12 25.60
CA PRO A 190 -37.00 12.53 26.22
C PRO A 190 -35.78 11.70 25.78
N SER A 191 -35.98 10.48 25.28
CA SER A 191 -34.88 9.61 24.80
C SER A 191 -34.34 10.08 23.43
N GLU A 192 -35.21 10.69 22.61
CA GLU A 192 -34.91 11.19 21.27
C GLU A 192 -34.46 12.66 21.28
N ALA A 193 -34.73 13.39 22.38
CA ALA A 193 -34.31 14.77 22.60
C ALA A 193 -32.79 14.98 22.51
N CYS A 194 -31.98 14.00 22.93
CA CYS A 194 -30.51 14.09 22.80
C CYS A 194 -30.03 13.97 21.35
N GLU A 195 -30.75 13.23 20.51
CA GLU A 195 -30.42 13.08 19.09
C GLU A 195 -30.91 14.29 18.30
N LEU A 196 -32.05 14.84 18.69
CA LEU A 196 -32.58 16.09 18.17
C LEU A 196 -31.70 17.29 18.56
N GLU A 197 -31.24 17.40 19.81
CA GLU A 197 -30.33 18.47 20.26
C GLU A 197 -29.03 18.47 19.45
N LEU A 198 -28.46 17.29 19.18
CA LEU A 198 -27.27 17.14 18.33
C LEU A 198 -27.53 17.62 16.89
N VAL A 199 -28.70 17.32 16.33
CA VAL A 199 -29.07 17.78 14.98
C VAL A 199 -29.36 19.27 14.97
N ILE A 200 -30.11 19.80 15.94
CA ILE A 200 -30.38 21.24 16.10
C ILE A 200 -29.06 22.00 16.22
N ALA A 201 -28.18 21.61 17.14
CA ALA A 201 -26.90 22.28 17.36
C ALA A 201 -26.02 22.26 16.10
N THR A 202 -25.93 21.10 15.43
CA THR A 202 -24.95 20.93 14.33
C THR A 202 -25.48 21.19 12.92
N LYS A 203 -26.80 21.28 12.73
CA LYS A 203 -27.43 21.50 11.41
C LYS A 203 -28.25 22.77 11.33
N LEU A 204 -28.93 23.18 12.40
CA LEU A 204 -29.75 24.39 12.41
C LEU A 204 -28.96 25.57 12.99
N ARG A 205 -28.36 25.38 14.17
CA ARG A 205 -27.53 26.39 14.85
C ARG A 205 -26.07 26.43 14.40
N ARG A 206 -25.69 25.53 13.48
CA ARG A 206 -24.39 25.55 12.77
C ARG A 206 -23.16 25.51 13.67
N GLU A 207 -23.29 24.97 14.87
CA GLU A 207 -22.18 24.74 15.78
C GLU A 207 -21.30 23.59 15.25
N PRO A 208 -19.97 23.77 15.15
CA PRO A 208 -19.10 22.68 14.74
C PRO A 208 -19.18 21.55 15.78
N LEU A 209 -19.18 20.31 15.28
CA LEU A 209 -19.40 19.12 16.12
C LEU A 209 -18.41 19.03 17.27
N ARG A 210 -17.18 19.51 17.07
CA ARG A 210 -16.15 19.55 18.10
C ARG A 210 -16.52 20.48 19.25
N ASP A 211 -16.92 21.71 18.95
CA ASP A 211 -17.29 22.70 19.96
C ASP A 211 -18.56 22.29 20.71
N TYR A 212 -19.54 21.68 20.01
CA TYR A 212 -20.70 21.05 20.64
C TYR A 212 -20.30 19.96 21.64
N LEU A 213 -19.36 19.08 21.24
CA LEU A 213 -18.90 17.98 22.09
C LEU A 213 -18.07 18.47 23.27
N ASP A 214 -17.22 19.47 23.06
CA ASP A 214 -16.40 20.09 24.10
C ASP A 214 -17.29 20.84 25.12
N ARG A 215 -18.35 21.51 24.66
CA ARG A 215 -19.37 22.17 25.50
C ARG A 215 -20.22 21.17 26.28
N ARG A 216 -20.61 20.04 25.69
CA ARG A 216 -21.57 19.08 26.28
C ARG A 216 -20.92 18.02 27.17
N TYR A 217 -19.72 17.56 26.83
CA TYR A 217 -19.06 16.43 27.48
C TYR A 217 -17.70 16.76 28.11
N GLY A 218 -17.26 18.03 28.00
CA GLY A 218 -15.96 18.48 28.49
C GLY A 218 -14.79 18.05 27.60
N GLN A 219 -13.66 18.77 27.72
CA GLN A 219 -12.45 18.50 26.95
C GLN A 219 -11.97 17.06 27.18
N SER A 220 -11.84 16.29 26.10
CA SER A 220 -11.38 14.89 26.16
C SER A 220 -9.85 14.85 26.20
N ALA A 221 -9.29 14.05 27.12
CA ALA A 221 -7.88 14.07 27.51
C ALA A 221 -6.83 13.60 26.47
N THR A 222 -7.17 13.31 25.21
CA THR A 222 -6.18 13.08 24.13
C THR A 222 -6.77 13.33 22.72
N GLU A 223 -5.92 13.73 21.77
CA GLU A 223 -6.29 14.07 20.38
C GLU A 223 -6.86 12.87 19.59
N THR A 224 -6.38 11.66 19.88
CA THR A 224 -6.86 10.38 19.32
C THR A 224 -8.24 9.98 19.85
N ASP A 225 -8.54 10.25 21.13
CA ASP A 225 -9.87 10.05 21.70
C ASP A 225 -10.89 11.05 21.14
N GLY A 226 -10.46 12.29 20.88
CA GLY A 226 -11.27 13.30 20.20
C GLY A 226 -11.71 12.85 18.81
N GLN A 227 -10.78 12.31 17.99
CA GLN A 227 -11.09 11.84 16.64
C GLN A 227 -12.04 10.63 16.62
N ARG A 228 -11.85 9.66 17.53
CA ARG A 228 -12.74 8.48 17.64
C ARG A 228 -14.14 8.87 18.12
N ARG A 229 -14.24 9.79 19.08
CA ARG A 229 -15.53 10.35 19.53
C ARG A 229 -16.20 11.11 18.39
N CYS A 230 -15.50 11.98 17.67
CA CYS A 230 -16.03 12.67 16.49
C CYS A 230 -16.53 11.71 15.40
N ALA A 231 -15.84 10.60 15.14
CA ALA A 231 -16.31 9.58 14.20
C ALA A 231 -17.59 8.88 14.68
N CYS A 232 -17.67 8.52 15.96
CA CYS A 232 -18.87 7.93 16.56
C CYS A 232 -20.07 8.88 16.50
N PHE A 233 -19.86 10.16 16.83
CA PHE A 233 -20.90 11.17 16.80
C PHE A 233 -21.32 11.57 15.37
N ARG A 234 -20.43 11.52 14.38
CA ARG A 234 -20.82 11.64 12.96
C ARG A 234 -21.76 10.52 12.54
N ARG A 235 -21.48 9.28 12.92
CA ARG A 235 -22.36 8.13 12.66
C ARG A 235 -23.68 8.23 13.44
N ARG A 236 -23.65 8.77 14.66
CA ARG A 236 -24.87 9.03 15.45
C ARG A 236 -25.72 10.13 14.82
N ARG A 237 -25.11 11.22 14.36
CA ARG A 237 -25.77 12.32 13.64
C ARG A 237 -26.40 11.86 12.33
N ALA A 238 -25.72 10.99 11.57
CA ALA A 238 -26.27 10.40 10.35
C ALA A 238 -27.53 9.56 10.64
N ARG A 239 -27.50 8.77 11.71
CA ARG A 239 -28.66 7.99 12.17
C ARG A 239 -29.81 8.88 12.67
N ALA A 240 -29.50 9.94 13.41
CA ALA A 240 -30.49 10.91 13.89
C ALA A 240 -31.17 11.65 12.74
N LEU A 241 -30.43 12.02 11.69
CA LEU A 241 -31.01 12.64 10.48
C LEU A 241 -31.90 11.67 9.71
N GLU A 242 -31.51 10.40 9.60
CA GLU A 242 -32.32 9.38 8.92
C GLU A 242 -33.59 9.05 9.73
N TRP A 243 -33.46 9.02 11.07
CA TRP A 243 -34.60 8.91 11.97
C TRP A 243 -35.55 10.12 11.83
N LEU A 244 -35.03 11.35 11.84
CA LEU A 244 -35.84 12.56 11.63
C LEU A 244 -36.54 12.55 10.27
N ARG A 245 -35.87 12.13 9.20
CA ARG A 245 -36.51 11.97 7.89
C ARG A 245 -37.65 10.97 7.95
N ARG A 246 -37.48 9.84 8.64
CA ARG A 246 -38.52 8.82 8.80
C ARG A 246 -39.72 9.31 9.64
N VAL A 247 -39.49 10.14 10.65
CA VAL A 247 -40.54 10.66 11.55
C VAL A 247 -41.26 11.87 10.96
N LEU A 248 -40.52 12.77 10.30
CA LEU A 248 -41.06 13.99 9.73
C LEU A 248 -41.70 13.77 8.36
N ARG A 249 -41.17 12.87 7.52
CA ARG A 249 -41.70 12.62 6.15
C ARG A 249 -43.21 12.31 6.14
N PRO A 250 -43.74 11.37 6.97
CA PRO A 250 -45.18 11.06 6.98
C PRO A 250 -46.06 12.18 7.54
N ARG A 251 -45.49 13.09 8.34
CA ARG A 251 -46.20 14.19 9.00
C ARG A 251 -46.15 15.49 8.20
N LEU A 252 -45.11 15.66 7.38
CA LEU A 252 -44.94 16.78 6.46
C LEU A 252 -45.65 16.53 5.12
N GLU A 253 -45.76 15.27 4.66
CA GLU A 253 -46.50 14.88 3.45
C GLU A 253 -47.91 15.50 3.36
N PRO A 254 -48.80 15.37 4.36
CA PRO A 254 -50.15 15.95 4.28
C PRO A 254 -50.16 17.49 4.29
N ARG A 255 -49.18 18.14 4.93
CA ARG A 255 -49.03 19.60 4.93
C ARG A 255 -48.44 20.13 3.62
N LEU A 256 -47.50 19.39 3.02
CA LEU A 256 -46.94 19.68 1.71
C LEU A 256 -47.95 19.41 0.59
N GLU A 257 -48.79 18.39 0.70
CA GLU A 257 -49.92 18.15 -0.21
C GLU A 257 -51.00 19.25 -0.08
N ALA A 258 -51.31 19.70 1.15
CA ALA A 258 -52.21 20.82 1.37
C ALA A 258 -51.67 22.15 0.82
N LEU A 259 -50.35 22.39 0.93
CA LEU A 259 -49.69 23.56 0.34
C LEU A 259 -49.54 23.44 -1.19
N ALA A 260 -49.29 22.24 -1.71
CA ALA A 260 -49.22 21.95 -3.15
C ALA A 260 -50.59 22.03 -3.85
N TRP A 261 -51.70 21.80 -3.13
CA TRP A 261 -53.05 22.09 -3.62
C TRP A 261 -53.39 23.59 -3.62
N SER A 262 -52.73 24.39 -2.77
CA SER A 262 -52.96 25.84 -2.69
C SER A 262 -52.10 26.67 -3.66
N LEU A 263 -51.03 26.07 -4.22
CA LEU A 263 -50.14 26.69 -5.19
C LEU A 263 -50.02 25.76 -6.39
N GLU A 264 -50.75 26.05 -7.48
CA GLU A 264 -50.54 25.38 -8.77
C GLU A 264 -49.11 25.65 -9.28
N LEU A 265 -48.15 24.77 -8.96
CA LEU A 265 -46.79 24.83 -9.48
C LEU A 265 -46.43 23.54 -10.23
N PRO A 266 -46.30 23.58 -11.57
CA PRO A 266 -46.04 22.41 -12.43
C PRO A 266 -44.67 21.74 -12.27
N GLN A 267 -43.78 22.25 -11.40
CA GLN A 267 -42.35 21.96 -11.47
C GLN A 267 -41.86 20.81 -10.56
N LEU A 268 -42.72 20.20 -9.75
CA LEU A 268 -42.36 19.03 -8.92
C LEU A 268 -42.74 17.67 -9.54
N ARG A 269 -43.10 17.62 -10.84
CA ARG A 269 -43.34 16.35 -11.55
C ARG A 269 -42.08 15.69 -12.16
N GLN A 270 -40.89 16.28 -12.03
CA GLN A 270 -39.68 15.78 -12.70
C GLN A 270 -38.60 15.18 -11.77
N LEU A 271 -38.98 14.72 -10.58
CA LEU A 271 -38.12 13.82 -9.81
C LEU A 271 -38.93 12.56 -9.45
N GLY A 272 -39.12 11.71 -10.46
CA GLY A 272 -39.41 10.29 -10.29
C GLY A 272 -38.12 9.48 -10.35
#